data_AF-A0A7V2XM90-F1
#
_entry.id   AF-A0A7V2XM90-F1
#
_cell.length_a   1.000
_cell.length_b   1.000
_cell.length_c   1.000
_cell.angle_alpha   90.00
_cell.angle_beta   90.00
_cell.angle_gamma   90.00
#
_symmetry.space_group_name_H-M   'P 1'
#
loop_
_entity.id
_entity.type
_entity.pdbx_description
1 polymer ?
#
loop_
_entity_poly.entity_id
_entity_poly.type
_entity_poly.pdbx_seq_one_letter_code
_entity_poly.pdbx_strand_id
1 'polypeptide(L)'
;LGDPYHCECLKTGRLLAEALGLKPDEYVVTFQSRFGKAKWLEPYTEPTLIALGKAGVGRVDVVCPGFAADCIETLEEIDQEAREAFLHAGGKAFHYIPCLNDSAPWLRALSDLCERHLSGWPTKQEPDAQAAMASRARAVAMGAKV
;
A
#
# COMPACT_ATOMS: atom_id res chain seq x y z
N LEU A 1 2.31 -21.60 10.88
CA LEU A 1 2.70 -21.97 9.50
C LEU A 1 1.42 -22.17 8.72
N GLY A 2 1.17 -21.35 7.69
CA GLY A 2 -0.09 -21.37 6.95
C GLY A 2 -0.68 -19.99 6.64
N ASP A 3 -0.04 -18.92 7.12
CA ASP A 3 -0.44 -17.56 6.75
C ASP A 3 -0.02 -17.26 5.29
N PRO A 4 -0.96 -16.83 4.41
CA PRO A 4 -0.67 -16.61 2.99
C PRO A 4 0.11 -15.32 2.73
N TYR A 5 0.25 -14.43 3.73
CA TYR A 5 0.80 -13.08 3.58
C TYR A 5 2.13 -13.06 2.85
N HIS A 6 3.09 -13.90 3.25
CA HIS A 6 4.39 -13.97 2.61
C HIS A 6 4.28 -14.28 1.10
N CYS A 7 3.46 -15.27 0.75
CA CYS A 7 3.26 -15.67 -0.64
C CYS A 7 2.53 -14.59 -1.45
N GLU A 8 1.57 -13.89 -0.84
CA GLU A 8 0.83 -12.80 -1.46
C GLU A 8 1.69 -11.57 -1.67
N CYS A 9 2.54 -11.19 -0.71
CA CYS A 9 3.54 -10.13 -0.87
C CYS A 9 4.48 -10.40 -2.03
N LEU A 10 5.05 -11.62 -2.11
CA LEU A 10 5.93 -12.00 -3.21
C LEU A 10 5.21 -12.01 -4.57
N LYS A 11 3.95 -12.46 -4.59
CA LYS A 11 3.13 -12.44 -5.81
C LYS A 11 2.88 -11.01 -6.29
N THR A 12 2.51 -10.10 -5.39
CA THR A 12 2.31 -8.69 -5.72
C THR A 12 3.59 -8.04 -6.22
N GLY A 13 4.72 -8.27 -5.54
CA GLY A 13 6.03 -7.75 -5.96
C GLY A 13 6.42 -8.23 -7.36
N ARG A 14 6.24 -9.53 -7.65
CA ARG A 14 6.49 -10.10 -8.98
C ARG A 14 5.59 -9.50 -10.06
N LEU A 15 4.28 -9.41 -9.83
CA LEU A 15 3.34 -8.87 -10.81
C LEU A 15 3.60 -7.38 -11.09
N LEU A 16 4.00 -6.62 -10.07
CA LEU A 16 4.40 -5.22 -10.25
C LEU A 16 5.68 -5.11 -11.09
N ALA A 17 6.70 -5.91 -10.79
CA ALA A 17 7.94 -5.95 -11.57
C ALA A 17 7.69 -6.32 -13.04
N GLU A 18 6.86 -7.34 -13.29
CA GLU A 18 6.44 -7.74 -14.64
C GLU A 18 5.73 -6.59 -15.37
N ALA A 19 4.81 -5.87 -14.71
CA ALA A 19 4.09 -4.74 -15.30
C ALA A 19 5.02 -3.55 -15.62
N LEU A 20 6.10 -3.37 -14.85
CA LEU A 20 7.11 -2.32 -15.06
C LEU A 20 8.23 -2.74 -16.03
N GLY A 21 8.26 -4.01 -16.45
CA GLY A 21 9.32 -4.55 -17.31
C GLY A 21 10.68 -4.71 -16.61
N LEU A 22 10.68 -4.87 -15.28
CA LEU A 22 11.89 -5.02 -14.47
C LEU A 22 12.41 -6.46 -14.53
N LYS A 23 13.74 -6.61 -14.57
CA LYS A 23 14.42 -7.90 -14.46
C LYS A 23 14.50 -8.36 -13.01
N PRO A 24 14.71 -9.67 -12.75
CA PRO A 24 14.82 -10.21 -11.40
C PRO A 24 15.92 -9.59 -10.52
N ASP A 25 16.96 -9.00 -11.12
CA ASP A 25 18.07 -8.34 -10.44
C ASP A 25 17.85 -6.82 -10.25
N GLU A 26 16.74 -6.27 -10.74
CA GLU A 26 16.40 -4.84 -10.65
C GLU A 26 15.42 -4.53 -9.50
N TYR A 27 14.91 -5.54 -8.79
CA TYR A 27 14.02 -5.34 -7.64
C TYR A 27 14.25 -6.38 -6.54
N VAL A 28 13.87 -6.03 -5.32
CA VAL A 28 13.86 -6.94 -4.16
C VAL A 28 12.63 -6.66 -3.32
N VAL A 29 11.99 -7.71 -2.80
CA VAL A 29 10.89 -7.60 -1.84
C VAL A 29 11.46 -7.79 -0.44
N THR A 30 11.22 -6.82 0.44
CA THR A 30 11.65 -6.83 1.84
C THR A 30 10.47 -6.61 2.77
N PHE A 31 10.67 -6.85 4.06
CA PHE A 31 9.66 -6.73 5.11
C PHE A 31 10.11 -5.73 6.18
N GLN A 32 9.17 -4.96 6.70
CA GLN A 32 9.39 -3.85 7.64
C GLN A 32 8.65 -4.04 8.98
N SER A 33 8.75 -3.04 9.86
CA SER A 33 7.96 -2.91 11.10
C SER A 33 8.08 -4.13 12.04
N ARG A 34 9.32 -4.53 12.33
CA ARG A 34 9.62 -5.60 13.28
C ARG A 34 9.46 -5.11 14.72
N PHE A 35 8.65 -5.82 15.51
CA PHE A 35 8.55 -5.58 16.95
C PHE A 35 9.14 -6.71 17.80
N GLY A 36 9.86 -6.36 18.87
CA GLY A 36 10.41 -7.31 19.84
C GLY A 36 11.59 -8.14 19.32
N LYS A 37 11.93 -9.20 20.06
CA LYS A 37 13.13 -10.04 19.82
C LYS A 37 12.86 -11.29 18.97
N ALA A 38 11.60 -11.54 18.62
CA ALA A 38 11.23 -12.70 17.81
C ALA A 38 11.79 -12.55 16.38
N LYS A 39 11.97 -13.68 15.69
CA LYS A 39 12.30 -13.66 14.26
C LYS A 39 11.03 -13.37 13.45
N TRP A 40 11.12 -12.42 12.52
CA TRP A 40 10.03 -12.06 11.62
C TRP A 40 10.37 -12.46 10.18
N LEU A 41 9.48 -12.15 9.23
CA LEU A 41 9.71 -12.40 7.81
C LEU A 41 10.91 -11.60 7.32
N GLU A 42 11.74 -12.27 6.52
CA GLU A 42 13.00 -11.75 5.97
C GLU A 42 12.92 -11.81 4.43
N PRO A 43 13.68 -10.95 3.72
CA PRO A 43 14.69 -10.02 4.23
C PRO A 43 14.12 -8.72 4.83
N TYR A 44 14.81 -8.11 5.80
CA TYR A 44 14.38 -6.85 6.44
C TYR A 44 14.73 -5.62 5.59
N THR A 45 13.84 -4.63 5.52
CA THR A 45 14.00 -3.44 4.67
C THR A 45 15.25 -2.61 5.00
N GLU A 46 15.40 -2.12 6.24
CA GLU A 46 16.54 -1.27 6.62
C GLU A 46 17.89 -2.00 6.44
N PRO A 47 18.11 -3.23 6.95
CA PRO A 47 19.36 -3.95 6.71
C PRO A 47 19.67 -4.18 5.22
N THR A 48 18.65 -4.42 4.39
CA THR A 48 18.82 -4.58 2.95
C THR A 48 19.26 -3.28 2.30
N LEU A 49 18.64 -2.15 2.66
CA LEU A 49 19.03 -0.83 2.17
C LEU A 49 20.46 -0.46 2.57
N ILE A 50 20.86 -0.72 3.82
CA ILE A 50 22.24 -0.52 4.26
C ILE A 50 23.21 -1.37 3.43
N ALA A 51 22.87 -2.62 3.16
CA ALA A 51 23.70 -3.51 2.34
C ALA A 51 23.82 -3.00 0.89
N LEU A 52 22.73 -2.53 0.29
CA LEU A 52 22.72 -1.94 -1.06
C LEU A 52 23.58 -0.68 -1.13
N GLY A 53 23.46 0.23 -0.14
CA GLY A 53 24.28 1.43 -0.06
C GLY A 53 25.77 1.11 0.04
N LYS A 54 26.15 0.16 0.90
CA LYS A 54 27.54 -0.32 1.04
C LYS A 54 28.07 -1.02 -0.21
N ALA A 55 27.20 -1.68 -0.97
CA ALA A 55 27.53 -2.30 -2.24
C ALA A 55 27.69 -1.29 -3.40
N GLY A 56 27.46 0.00 -3.16
CA GLY A 56 27.62 1.05 -4.16
C GLY A 56 26.38 1.30 -5.02
N VAL A 57 25.22 0.78 -4.63
CA VAL A 57 23.95 1.12 -5.29
C VAL A 57 23.69 2.61 -5.10
N GLY A 58 23.69 3.35 -6.21
CA GLY A 58 23.56 4.81 -6.18
C GLY A 58 22.14 5.28 -5.87
N ARG A 59 21.12 4.56 -6.37
CA ARG A 59 19.72 4.96 -6.23
C ARG A 59 18.82 3.78 -5.87
N VAL A 60 17.83 4.03 -5.03
CA VAL A 60 16.67 3.16 -4.82
C VAL A 60 15.37 3.94 -4.99
N ASP A 61 14.38 3.30 -5.61
CA ASP A 61 13.00 3.76 -5.71
C ASP A 61 12.16 2.77 -4.87
N VAL A 62 11.52 3.25 -3.80
CA VAL A 62 10.89 2.41 -2.76
C VAL A 62 9.37 2.62 -2.76
N VAL A 63 8.63 1.52 -2.77
CA VAL A 63 7.16 1.50 -2.72
C VAL A 63 6.71 0.58 -1.57
N CYS A 64 5.57 0.87 -0.95
CA CYS A 64 5.01 0.07 0.15
C CYS A 64 3.69 -0.60 -0.27
N PRO A 65 3.72 -1.66 -1.11
CA PRO A 65 2.51 -2.22 -1.71
C PRO A 65 1.64 -3.02 -0.73
N GLY A 66 2.11 -3.20 0.52
CA GLY A 66 1.33 -3.73 1.63
C GLY A 66 0.31 -2.73 2.21
N PHE A 67 0.42 -1.45 1.84
CA PHE A 67 -0.47 -0.38 2.29
C PHE A 67 -1.11 0.34 1.10
N ALA A 68 -2.42 0.57 1.16
CA ALA A 68 -3.14 1.33 0.14
C ALA A 68 -3.06 2.84 0.36
N ALA A 69 -2.82 3.28 1.59
CA ALA A 69 -2.72 4.69 1.98
C ALA A 69 -1.52 4.88 2.90
N ASP A 70 -0.98 6.11 2.88
CA ASP A 70 0.14 6.48 3.71
C ASP A 70 -0.20 6.47 5.20
N CYS A 71 0.76 6.00 6.00
CA CYS A 71 0.68 5.87 7.43
C CYS A 71 2.05 6.11 8.07
N ILE A 72 2.15 5.93 9.39
CA ILE A 72 3.43 6.14 10.10
C ILE A 72 4.51 5.18 9.59
N GLU A 73 4.14 3.94 9.27
CA GLU A 73 5.07 2.93 8.73
C GLU A 73 5.61 3.30 7.34
N THR A 74 4.91 4.14 6.56
CA THR A 74 5.40 4.55 5.23
C THR A 74 6.14 5.89 5.28
N LEU A 75 5.61 6.88 5.99
CA LEU A 75 6.16 8.23 6.01
C LEU A 75 7.33 8.40 7.01
N GLU A 76 7.27 7.72 8.14
CA GLU A 76 8.34 7.81 9.15
C GLU A 76 9.36 6.69 8.93
N GLU A 77 8.94 5.42 9.06
CA GLU A 77 9.89 4.29 9.02
C GLU A 77 10.58 4.16 7.65
N ILE A 78 9.86 4.38 6.55
CA ILE A 78 10.44 4.24 5.21
C ILE A 78 10.98 5.56 4.67
N ASP A 79 10.16 6.60 4.58
CA ASP A 79 10.57 7.84 3.91
C ASP A 79 11.54 8.68 4.73
N GLN A 80 11.67 8.44 6.04
CA GLN A 80 12.67 9.13 6.88
C GLN A 80 13.76 8.16 7.36
N GLU A 81 13.43 7.18 8.20
CA GLU A 81 14.45 6.34 8.87
C GLU A 81 15.22 5.47 7.87
N ALA A 82 14.52 4.69 7.03
CA ALA A 82 15.16 3.81 6.04
C ALA A 82 15.89 4.60 4.94
N ARG A 83 15.35 5.78 4.57
CA ARG A 83 16.01 6.75 3.68
C ARG A 83 17.36 7.18 4.26
N GLU A 84 17.38 7.63 5.51
CA GLU A 84 18.61 8.03 6.19
C GLU A 84 19.61 6.88 6.27
N ALA A 85 19.15 5.67 6.60
CA ALA A 85 19.99 4.48 6.65
C ALA A 85 20.67 4.18 5.30
N PHE A 86 19.94 4.26 4.18
CA PHE A 86 20.49 4.06 2.84
C PHE A 86 21.54 5.12 2.47
N LEU A 87 21.23 6.40 2.70
CA LEU A 87 22.11 7.52 2.36
C LEU A 87 23.39 7.50 3.20
N HIS A 88 23.27 7.26 4.52
CA HIS A 88 24.43 7.09 5.40
C HIS A 88 25.30 5.88 5.05
N ALA A 89 24.71 4.82 4.50
CA ALA A 89 25.44 3.64 4.06
C ALA A 89 26.22 3.83 2.75
N GLY A 90 26.08 4.97 2.07
CA GLY A 90 26.83 5.31 0.85
C GLY A 90 25.96 5.53 -0.38
N GLY A 91 24.66 5.26 -0.29
CA GLY A 91 23.68 5.56 -1.33
C GLY A 91 23.62 7.05 -1.67
N LYS A 92 23.10 7.40 -2.86
CA LYS A 92 23.09 8.80 -3.36
C LYS A 92 21.69 9.37 -3.49
N ALA A 93 20.73 8.58 -3.91
CA ALA A 93 19.35 9.01 -4.11
C ALA A 93 18.38 7.95 -3.58
N PHE A 94 17.40 8.41 -2.81
CA PHE A 94 16.31 7.58 -2.33
C PHE A 94 15.02 8.26 -2.79
N HIS A 95 14.16 7.53 -3.49
CA HIS A 95 12.85 8.04 -3.88
C HIS A 95 11.78 7.18 -3.24
N TYR A 96 11.04 7.79 -2.33
CA TYR A 96 9.81 7.20 -1.85
C TYR A 96 8.69 7.46 -2.86
N ILE A 97 7.97 6.40 -3.21
CA ILE A 97 6.77 6.47 -4.05
C ILE A 97 5.57 6.37 -3.12
N PRO A 98 4.74 7.43 -3.03
CA PRO A 98 3.57 7.43 -2.15
C PRO A 98 2.64 6.25 -2.40
N CYS A 99 1.95 5.85 -1.34
CA CYS A 99 0.85 4.89 -1.47
C CYS A 99 -0.25 5.41 -2.42
N LEU A 100 -1.16 4.51 -2.78
CA LEU A 100 -2.22 4.82 -3.75
C LEU A 100 -3.15 5.96 -3.29
N ASN A 101 -3.30 6.14 -1.97
CA ASN A 101 -4.06 7.22 -1.33
C ASN A 101 -5.44 7.41 -1.96
N ASP A 102 -5.79 8.64 -2.37
CA ASP A 102 -7.04 9.00 -3.01
C ASP A 102 -6.97 8.97 -4.55
N SER A 103 -5.97 8.30 -5.12
CA SER A 103 -5.77 8.30 -6.57
C SER A 103 -6.98 7.73 -7.32
N ALA A 104 -7.46 8.47 -8.31
CA ALA A 104 -8.63 8.09 -9.09
C ALA A 104 -8.51 6.70 -9.79
N PRO A 105 -7.33 6.26 -10.29
CA PRO A 105 -7.17 4.89 -10.79
C PRO A 105 -7.39 3.83 -9.70
N TRP A 106 -6.89 4.04 -8.49
CA TRP A 106 -7.07 3.11 -7.37
C TRP A 106 -8.52 3.02 -6.94
N LEU A 107 -9.17 4.17 -6.73
CA LEU A 107 -10.58 4.20 -6.33
C LEU A 107 -11.47 3.49 -7.37
N ARG A 108 -11.19 3.68 -8.67
CA ARG A 108 -11.87 2.94 -9.74
C ARG A 108 -11.61 1.44 -9.66
N ALA A 109 -10.36 1.01 -9.49
CA ALA A 109 -10.03 -0.41 -9.36
C ALA A 109 -10.70 -1.08 -8.15
N LEU A 110 -10.78 -0.37 -7.02
CA LEU A 110 -11.47 -0.83 -5.82
C LEU A 110 -13.00 -0.91 -6.05
N SER A 111 -13.59 0.11 -6.69
CA SER A 111 -15.01 0.07 -7.08
C SER A 111 -15.31 -1.10 -8.00
N ASP A 112 -14.51 -1.31 -9.05
CA ASP A 112 -14.67 -2.43 -10.00
C ASP A 112 -14.54 -3.79 -9.30
N LEU A 113 -13.63 -3.91 -8.32
CA LEU A 113 -13.48 -5.11 -7.50
C LEU A 113 -14.75 -5.35 -6.67
N CYS A 114 -15.23 -4.34 -5.95
CA CYS A 114 -16.46 -4.42 -5.16
C CYS A 114 -17.66 -4.82 -6.04
N GLU A 115 -17.84 -4.18 -7.19
CA GLU A 115 -18.92 -4.49 -8.12
C GLU A 115 -18.89 -5.94 -8.60
N ARG A 116 -17.71 -6.44 -8.97
CA ARG A 116 -17.53 -7.82 -9.40
C ARG A 116 -17.94 -8.81 -8.30
N HIS A 117 -17.57 -8.54 -7.06
CA HIS A 117 -17.89 -9.40 -5.92
C HIS A 117 -19.35 -9.24 -5.44
N LEU A 118 -20.00 -8.12 -5.75
CA LEU A 118 -21.42 -7.85 -5.51
C LEU A 118 -22.30 -8.21 -6.71
N SER A 119 -21.76 -8.90 -7.73
CA SER A 119 -22.50 -9.29 -8.93
C SER A 119 -23.84 -9.95 -8.59
N GLY A 120 -24.92 -9.40 -9.14
CA GLY A 120 -26.30 -9.80 -8.85
C GLY A 120 -27.04 -8.86 -7.90
N TRP A 121 -26.34 -7.95 -7.23
CA TRP A 121 -26.94 -6.88 -6.43
C TRP A 121 -27.06 -5.60 -7.26
N PRO A 122 -28.08 -4.75 -7.03
CA PRO A 122 -28.24 -3.50 -7.78
C PRO A 122 -27.27 -2.41 -7.30
N THR A 123 -25.96 -2.58 -7.57
CA THR A 123 -24.89 -1.66 -7.11
C THR A 123 -24.78 -0.37 -7.92
N LYS A 124 -25.42 -0.30 -9.09
CA LYS A 124 -25.46 0.87 -9.99
C LYS A 124 -26.84 1.51 -10.09
N GLN A 125 -27.75 1.18 -9.19
CA GLN A 125 -29.03 1.89 -9.15
C GLN A 125 -28.78 3.30 -8.63
N GLU A 126 -29.26 4.28 -9.41
CA GLU A 126 -29.36 5.65 -8.93
C GLU A 126 -30.16 5.67 -7.61
N PRO A 127 -29.71 6.40 -6.58
CA PRO A 127 -30.43 6.51 -5.34
C PRO A 127 -31.86 6.98 -5.61
N ASP A 128 -32.85 6.27 -5.07
CA ASP A 128 -34.24 6.71 -5.14
C ASP A 128 -34.38 8.03 -4.37
N ALA A 129 -34.47 9.14 -5.10
CA ALA A 129 -34.57 10.48 -4.54
C ALA A 129 -35.79 10.62 -3.62
N GLN A 130 -36.92 9.97 -3.93
CA GLN A 130 -38.10 9.98 -3.06
C GLN A 130 -37.84 9.22 -1.77
N ALA A 131 -37.22 8.03 -1.85
CA ALA A 131 -36.85 7.26 -0.67
C ALA A 131 -35.85 8.01 0.22
N ALA A 132 -34.86 8.68 -0.38
CA ALA A 132 -33.87 9.49 0.32
C ALA A 132 -34.51 10.69 1.03
N MET A 133 -35.41 11.42 0.35
CA MET A 133 -36.18 12.51 0.94
C MET A 133 -37.06 12.03 2.10
N ALA A 134 -37.74 10.90 1.94
CA ALA A 134 -38.56 10.32 3.00
C ALA A 134 -37.73 9.88 4.21
N SER A 135 -36.54 9.32 3.98
CA SER A 135 -35.59 8.95 5.04
C SER A 135 -35.10 10.18 5.82
N ARG A 136 -34.71 11.24 5.10
CA ARG A 136 -34.33 12.53 5.69
C ARG A 136 -35.45 13.13 6.54
N ALA A 137 -36.68 13.13 6.04
CA ALA A 137 -37.84 13.65 6.77
C ALA A 137 -38.08 12.88 8.08
N ARG A 138 -37.96 11.54 8.06
CA ARG A 138 -38.05 10.71 9.28
C ARG A 138 -36.94 11.04 10.27
N ALA A 139 -35.69 11.16 9.80
CA ALA A 139 -34.56 11.50 10.67
C ALA A 139 -34.74 12.87 11.35
N VAL A 140 -35.19 13.88 10.61
CA VAL A 140 -35.49 15.21 11.16
C VAL A 140 -36.63 15.15 12.19
N ALA A 141 -37.71 14.41 11.90
CA ALA A 141 -38.79 14.20 12.86
C ALA A 141 -38.33 13.49 14.15
N MET A 142 -37.26 12.71 14.08
CA MET A 142 -36.61 12.06 15.23
C MET A 142 -35.54 12.93 15.91
N GLY A 143 -35.37 14.18 15.48
CA GLY A 143 -34.47 15.16 16.12
C GLY A 143 -33.08 15.30 15.49
N ALA A 144 -32.82 14.68 14.32
CA ALA A 144 -31.58 14.93 13.58
C ALA A 144 -31.52 16.39 13.10
N LYS A 145 -30.37 17.05 13.29
CA LYS A 145 -30.12 18.41 12.77
C LYS A 145 -29.77 18.33 11.29
N VAL A 146 -30.34 19.26 10.52
CA VAL A 146 -30.10 19.43 9.08
C VAL A 146 -28.78 20.14 8.84
#